data_AF-A0A2K0UTT9-F1
#
_entry.id   AF-A0A2K0UTT9-F1
#
_cell.length_a   1.000
_cell.length_b   1.000
_cell.length_c   1.000
_cell.angle_alpha   90.00
_cell.angle_beta   90.00
_cell.angle_gamma   90.00
#
_symmetry.space_group_name_H-M   'P 1'
#
loop_
_entity.id
_entity.type
_entity.pdbx_description
1 polymer ?
#
loop_
_entity_poly.entity_id
_entity_poly.type
_entity_poly.pdbx_seq_one_letter_code
_entity_poly.pdbx_strand_id
1 'polypeptide(L)'
;MFAEYRCLFGIASSVQHLEAGDLDIGYNTGRSTLTIAVKNGRVYYIVVERLKRVYRIRNIPHYSQAEAEAFAIQHGDMYIRPDLRFSDLWEKTISFRLVALEEAKFKIWTCGRIVCLGDSIHKMTPNLGAGGNAAIESAAALANSIKAMVDEHREEPPPKSEVEECLVGYQKSRERRAASVVDTSGRLTRLHALQGTLERVFFRLLLPRSGDFLQDMLSNMFIGATMLEYLPPPKASLGGTMPFNPTQGEDKKESKVKRALVASPLLGLFYLARRVLDVHESVPWALQMLETGTVSLDTHPIPIRRTFYNINWLDTLWAPINMYFMPIVSGQDTVSRKQLVSFLTDYGIIIAIWAIESNRRTNALTPAQLPSLFTLLGQVHGIGVLSPLYYILHYVSSPIENFKATDMRLTRMNYTLGILPAMILTYYIPFYAMIFWPIPLGRQSWLFVWQMFPIWIAITTFILSNAFSDTMMHDRINAPKRDLPVIRFTIGTLIGLSACVWIWAWSTAPYGGAAIFFPSIFPVATSDLTAFMREFLKFDETFMFAATFIWLGYLFWDMKHAGMLRASWLKIVIYVASTVVMFGPGAAAGLGWLWREDIITHRRHKAAITEATTSKWINAQLAHKEGINQPE
;
A
#
# COMPACT_ATOMS: atom_id res chain seq x y z
N MET A 1 11.58 -16.96 -28.57
CA MET A 1 11.27 -15.68 -29.23
C MET A 1 9.95 -15.79 -29.97
N PHE A 2 9.09 -14.80 -29.81
CA PHE A 2 7.81 -14.68 -30.50
C PHE A 2 7.49 -13.20 -30.77
N ALA A 3 6.51 -12.91 -31.62
CA ALA A 3 5.96 -11.57 -31.82
C ALA A 3 4.43 -11.63 -31.80
N GLU A 4 3.82 -10.87 -30.88
CA GLU A 4 2.36 -10.69 -30.80
C GLU A 4 1.91 -9.31 -31.31
N TYR A 5 2.85 -8.37 -31.42
CA TYR A 5 2.60 -6.99 -31.83
C TYR A 5 3.54 -6.60 -32.97
N ARG A 6 3.16 -5.57 -33.73
CA ARG A 6 4.04 -4.81 -34.62
C ARG A 6 4.04 -3.34 -34.20
N CYS A 7 5.09 -2.64 -34.59
CA CYS A 7 5.34 -1.29 -34.15
C CYS A 7 5.96 -0.43 -35.24
N LEU A 8 5.33 0.71 -35.51
CA LEU A 8 5.92 1.79 -36.28
C LEU A 8 6.66 2.71 -35.31
N PHE A 9 7.98 2.76 -35.44
CA PHE A 9 8.81 3.79 -34.83
C PHE A 9 8.98 4.94 -35.81
N GLY A 10 8.91 6.17 -35.34
CA GLY A 10 9.24 7.31 -36.18
C GLY A 10 9.66 8.55 -35.42
N ILE A 11 10.17 9.49 -36.19
CA ILE A 11 10.61 10.81 -35.73
C ILE A 11 9.89 11.83 -36.60
N ALA A 12 9.18 12.75 -35.96
CA ALA A 12 8.59 13.92 -36.58
C ALA A 12 9.32 15.20 -36.13
N SER A 13 9.22 16.26 -36.90
CA SER A 13 9.81 17.57 -36.58
C SER A 13 8.80 18.71 -36.72
N SER A 14 8.91 19.73 -35.87
CA SER A 14 8.08 20.94 -35.93
C SER A 14 6.59 20.65 -35.78
N VAL A 15 6.25 19.69 -34.92
CA VAL A 15 4.87 19.35 -34.56
C VAL A 15 4.37 20.40 -33.57
N GLN A 16 3.28 21.08 -33.92
CA GLN A 16 2.65 22.05 -33.02
C GLN A 16 2.01 21.30 -31.82
N HIS A 17 1.71 22.01 -30.73
CA HIS A 17 1.03 21.45 -29.55
C HIS A 17 1.83 20.47 -28.68
N LEU A 18 3.10 20.19 -28.98
CA LEU A 18 3.98 19.35 -28.16
C LEU A 18 5.22 20.13 -27.72
N GLU A 19 5.49 20.13 -26.41
CA GLU A 19 6.63 20.81 -25.80
C GLU A 19 7.72 19.83 -25.36
N ALA A 20 8.96 20.29 -25.35
CA ALA A 20 10.08 19.43 -24.93
C ALA A 20 9.90 18.99 -23.46
N GLY A 21 9.85 17.68 -23.24
CA GLY A 21 9.54 17.07 -21.96
C GLY A 21 8.19 16.36 -21.92
N ASP A 22 7.31 16.61 -22.90
CA ASP A 22 6.03 15.93 -22.99
C ASP A 22 6.20 14.43 -23.30
N LEU A 23 5.44 13.63 -22.56
CA LEU A 23 5.28 12.19 -22.76
C LEU A 23 3.78 11.88 -22.79
N ASP A 24 3.24 11.57 -23.96
CA ASP A 24 1.83 11.19 -24.12
C ASP A 24 1.73 9.70 -24.44
N ILE A 25 0.76 9.03 -23.80
CA ILE A 25 0.51 7.59 -23.97
C ILE A 25 -0.95 7.40 -24.32
N GLY A 26 -1.21 6.93 -25.55
CA GLY A 26 -2.55 6.64 -26.04
C GLY A 26 -2.94 5.18 -25.81
N TYR A 27 -4.13 4.98 -25.26
CA TYR A 27 -4.71 3.66 -24.98
C TYR A 27 -5.86 3.38 -25.94
N ASN A 28 -5.80 2.27 -26.66
CA ASN A 28 -6.88 1.86 -27.56
C ASN A 28 -6.96 0.33 -27.65
N THR A 29 -8.10 -0.21 -28.09
CA THR A 29 -8.29 -1.65 -28.20
C THR A 29 -7.44 -2.21 -29.35
N GLY A 30 -6.50 -3.08 -29.02
CA GLY A 30 -5.62 -3.75 -29.97
C GLY A 30 -4.51 -2.85 -30.54
N ARG A 31 -4.43 -1.58 -30.15
CA ARG A 31 -3.41 -0.63 -30.62
C ARG A 31 -3.12 0.45 -29.58
N SER A 32 -1.95 1.06 -29.62
CA SER A 32 -1.56 2.13 -28.68
C SER A 32 -0.56 3.08 -29.31
N THR A 33 -0.48 4.31 -28.80
CA THR A 33 0.54 5.30 -29.17
C THR A 33 1.39 5.67 -27.97
N LEU A 34 2.64 6.07 -28.24
CA LEU A 34 3.50 6.75 -27.28
C LEU A 34 4.26 7.84 -28.02
N THR A 35 4.28 9.06 -27.51
CA THR A 35 5.04 10.19 -28.07
C THR A 35 5.96 10.79 -27.01
N ILE A 36 7.18 11.12 -27.41
CA ILE A 36 8.19 11.79 -26.58
C ILE A 36 8.66 13.02 -27.33
N ALA A 37 8.28 14.20 -26.84
CA ALA A 37 8.74 15.46 -27.39
C ALA A 37 10.05 15.87 -26.73
N VAL A 38 11.05 16.23 -27.54
CA VAL A 38 12.38 16.59 -27.07
C VAL A 38 12.79 17.96 -27.63
N LYS A 39 13.99 18.43 -27.25
CA LYS A 39 14.54 19.70 -27.72
C LYS A 39 14.62 19.77 -29.25
N ASN A 40 14.64 20.99 -29.77
CA ASN A 40 14.70 21.30 -31.21
C ASN A 40 13.47 20.83 -32.01
N GLY A 41 12.29 20.79 -31.36
CA GLY A 41 11.02 20.49 -32.01
C GLY A 41 10.90 19.06 -32.55
N ARG A 42 11.72 18.11 -32.07
CA ARG A 42 11.65 16.71 -32.48
C ARG A 42 10.69 15.93 -31.59
N VAL A 43 9.91 15.06 -32.21
CA VAL A 43 8.97 14.17 -31.52
C VAL A 43 9.26 12.74 -31.96
N TYR A 44 9.63 11.90 -31.02
CA TYR A 44 9.73 10.46 -31.22
C TYR A 44 8.36 9.85 -30.98
N TYR A 45 7.90 8.99 -31.87
CA TYR A 45 6.63 8.31 -31.70
C TYR A 45 6.74 6.81 -31.94
N ILE A 46 5.83 6.09 -31.29
CA ILE A 46 5.69 4.65 -31.33
C ILE A 46 4.21 4.36 -31.53
N VAL A 47 3.85 3.69 -32.62
CA VAL A 47 2.48 3.22 -32.87
C VAL A 47 2.49 1.70 -32.90
N VAL A 48 1.84 1.09 -31.91
CA VAL A 48 1.82 -0.36 -31.71
C VAL A 48 0.46 -0.90 -32.12
N GLU A 49 0.44 -2.02 -32.84
CA GLU A 49 -0.77 -2.76 -33.19
C GLU A 49 -0.58 -4.25 -32.89
N ARG A 50 -1.62 -4.88 -32.35
CA ARG A 50 -1.68 -6.33 -32.14
C ARG A 50 -1.81 -7.06 -33.47
N LEU A 51 -0.99 -8.08 -33.67
CA LEU A 51 -1.06 -8.95 -34.83
C LEU A 51 -2.26 -9.91 -34.73
N LYS A 52 -2.77 -10.34 -35.88
CA LYS A 52 -3.89 -11.31 -35.98
C LYS A 52 -3.60 -12.65 -35.30
N ARG A 53 -2.31 -12.99 -35.16
CA ARG A 53 -1.83 -14.21 -34.49
C ARG A 53 -0.46 -13.96 -33.90
N VAL A 54 -0.06 -14.82 -32.95
CA VAL A 54 1.30 -14.84 -32.41
C VAL A 54 2.22 -15.54 -33.39
N TYR A 55 3.27 -14.86 -33.83
CA TYR A 55 4.32 -15.42 -34.67
C TYR A 55 5.45 -15.96 -33.82
N ARG A 56 6.05 -17.08 -34.23
CA ARG A 56 7.22 -17.68 -33.57
C ARG A 56 8.45 -17.56 -34.47
N ILE A 57 9.62 -17.78 -33.89
CA ILE A 57 10.91 -17.78 -34.57
C ILE A 57 10.83 -18.45 -35.96
N ARG A 58 11.52 -17.88 -36.96
CA ARG A 58 11.46 -18.19 -38.40
C ARG A 58 10.24 -17.67 -39.17
N ASN A 59 9.11 -17.42 -38.50
CA ASN A 59 7.88 -16.92 -39.13
C ASN A 59 7.56 -15.46 -38.77
N ILE A 60 8.47 -14.77 -38.08
CA ILE A 60 8.26 -13.37 -37.69
C ILE A 60 8.32 -12.50 -38.94
N PRO A 61 7.29 -11.68 -39.21
CA PRO A 61 7.20 -10.92 -40.46
C PRO A 61 8.21 -9.77 -40.49
N HIS A 62 8.70 -9.50 -41.70
CA HIS A 62 9.41 -8.28 -42.05
C HIS A 62 8.49 -7.40 -42.90
N TYR A 63 8.72 -6.09 -42.84
CA TYR A 63 7.88 -5.11 -43.52
C TYR A 63 8.73 -4.27 -44.46
N SER A 64 8.22 -4.09 -45.67
CA SER A 64 8.72 -3.12 -46.63
C SER A 64 8.37 -1.68 -46.22
N GLN A 65 9.00 -0.70 -46.85
CA GLN A 65 8.69 0.70 -46.62
C GLN A 65 7.25 1.05 -47.02
N ALA A 66 6.76 0.51 -48.14
CA ALA A 66 5.37 0.72 -48.58
C ALA A 66 4.35 0.17 -47.56
N GLU A 67 4.63 -0.99 -46.94
CA GLU A 67 3.77 -1.52 -45.88
C GLU A 67 3.81 -0.65 -44.61
N ALA A 68 4.95 -0.03 -44.31
CA ALA A 68 5.08 0.89 -43.19
C ALA A 68 4.28 2.20 -43.43
N GLU A 69 4.29 2.73 -44.65
CA GLU A 69 3.49 3.90 -45.03
C GLU A 69 1.99 3.58 -45.00
N ALA A 70 1.58 2.42 -45.54
CA ALA A 70 0.20 1.96 -45.49
C ALA A 70 -0.28 1.77 -44.04
N PHE A 71 0.56 1.23 -43.16
CA PHE A 71 0.29 1.15 -41.72
C PHE A 71 0.07 2.54 -41.12
N ALA A 72 0.93 3.51 -41.44
CA ALA A 72 0.81 4.85 -40.88
C ALA A 72 -0.53 5.51 -41.28
N ILE A 73 -0.91 5.39 -42.56
CA ILE A 73 -2.19 5.90 -43.08
C ILE A 73 -3.37 5.22 -42.39
N GLN A 74 -3.33 3.90 -42.25
CA GLN A 74 -4.38 3.11 -41.58
C GLN A 74 -4.63 3.57 -40.13
N HIS A 75 -3.58 4.01 -39.44
CA HIS A 75 -3.63 4.39 -38.02
C HIS A 75 -3.69 5.92 -37.79
N GLY A 76 -3.85 6.72 -38.85
CA GLY A 76 -3.89 8.19 -38.78
C GLY A 76 -5.00 8.74 -37.88
N ASP A 77 -6.06 7.96 -37.64
CA ASP A 77 -7.22 8.34 -36.82
C ASP A 77 -6.93 8.36 -35.31
N MET A 78 -5.80 7.80 -34.87
CA MET A 78 -5.47 7.70 -33.45
C MET A 78 -5.18 9.07 -32.84
N TYR A 79 -5.92 9.41 -31.78
CA TYR A 79 -5.64 10.61 -31.00
C TYR A 79 -4.38 10.44 -30.15
N ILE A 80 -3.54 11.46 -30.18
CA ILE A 80 -2.43 11.67 -29.25
C ILE A 80 -2.89 12.59 -28.13
N ARG A 81 -3.50 13.71 -28.50
CA ARG A 81 -4.23 14.65 -27.64
C ARG A 81 -5.61 14.92 -28.24
N PRO A 82 -6.56 15.52 -27.50
CA PRO A 82 -7.87 15.87 -28.06
C PRO A 82 -7.81 16.68 -29.37
N ASP A 83 -6.77 17.49 -29.54
CA ASP A 83 -6.49 18.38 -30.66
C ASP A 83 -5.36 17.92 -31.59
N LEU A 84 -4.77 16.74 -31.36
CA LEU A 84 -3.64 16.22 -32.14
C LEU A 84 -3.82 14.74 -32.47
N ARG A 85 -3.81 14.40 -33.76
CA ARG A 85 -3.90 13.02 -34.25
C ARG A 85 -2.56 12.51 -34.76
N PHE A 86 -2.48 11.19 -34.93
CA PHE A 86 -1.31 10.56 -35.51
C PHE A 86 -1.09 10.97 -36.98
N SER A 87 -2.15 11.27 -37.74
CA SER A 87 -2.02 11.84 -39.09
C SER A 87 -1.16 13.11 -39.12
N ASP A 88 -1.31 13.97 -38.13
CA ASP A 88 -0.63 15.27 -38.07
C ASP A 88 0.86 15.09 -37.76
N LEU A 89 1.20 14.08 -36.94
CA LEU A 89 2.57 13.63 -36.74
C LEU A 89 3.17 13.01 -38.01
N TRP A 90 2.37 12.23 -38.72
CA TRP A 90 2.81 11.52 -39.93
C TRP A 90 3.21 12.49 -41.04
N GLU A 91 2.44 13.56 -41.26
CA GLU A 91 2.76 14.62 -42.24
C GLU A 91 4.12 15.30 -41.99
N LYS A 92 4.59 15.29 -40.74
CA LYS A 92 5.85 15.89 -40.31
C LYS A 92 6.95 14.87 -40.07
N THR A 93 6.73 13.61 -40.45
CA THR A 93 7.68 12.52 -40.24
C THR A 93 8.90 12.67 -41.14
N ILE A 94 10.08 12.61 -40.54
CA ILE A 94 11.38 12.68 -41.22
C ILE A 94 12.07 11.31 -41.33
N SER A 95 11.70 10.35 -40.47
CA SER A 95 12.22 8.99 -40.54
C SER A 95 11.27 8.03 -39.81
N PHE A 96 11.11 6.81 -40.33
CA PHE A 96 10.27 5.80 -39.72
C PHE A 96 10.72 4.37 -40.07
N ARG A 97 10.25 3.40 -39.28
CA ARG A 97 10.44 1.97 -39.55
C ARG A 97 9.33 1.16 -38.88
N LEU A 98 8.72 0.25 -39.65
CA LEU A 98 7.78 -0.74 -39.14
C LEU A 98 8.51 -2.07 -38.85
N VAL A 99 8.34 -2.61 -37.66
CA VAL A 99 8.92 -3.89 -37.26
C VAL A 99 7.90 -4.74 -36.50
N ALA A 100 8.06 -6.06 -36.55
CA ALA A 100 7.44 -6.94 -35.56
C ALA A 100 8.14 -6.74 -34.20
N LEU A 101 7.37 -6.67 -33.12
CA LEU A 101 7.90 -6.57 -31.77
C LEU A 101 8.23 -7.96 -31.23
N GLU A 102 9.52 -8.28 -31.21
CA GLU A 102 10.02 -9.54 -30.71
C GLU A 102 10.11 -9.53 -29.17
N GLU A 103 9.54 -10.54 -28.53
CA GLU A 103 9.69 -10.83 -27.10
C GLU A 103 10.51 -12.12 -26.95
N ALA A 104 11.63 -12.06 -26.21
CA ALA A 104 12.51 -13.20 -26.01
C ALA A 104 13.28 -13.13 -24.68
N LYS A 105 13.42 -14.29 -24.04
CA LYS A 105 14.30 -14.53 -22.91
C LYS A 105 15.18 -15.74 -23.25
N PHE A 106 16.38 -15.51 -23.78
CA PHE A 106 17.29 -16.60 -24.14
C PHE A 106 17.99 -17.14 -22.88
N LYS A 107 18.24 -18.46 -22.84
CA LYS A 107 18.83 -19.16 -21.68
C LYS A 107 20.36 -19.26 -21.73
N ILE A 108 20.95 -19.13 -22.93
CA ILE A 108 22.39 -19.28 -23.15
C ILE A 108 22.91 -17.94 -23.64
N TRP A 109 23.70 -17.25 -22.80
CA TRP A 109 24.23 -15.92 -23.11
C TRP A 109 25.69 -15.99 -23.55
N THR A 110 26.35 -17.11 -23.27
CA THR A 110 27.79 -17.29 -23.41
C THR A 110 28.10 -18.61 -24.11
N CYS A 111 29.19 -18.64 -24.86
CA CYS A 111 29.73 -19.85 -25.51
C CYS A 111 31.24 -19.68 -25.71
N GLY A 112 32.05 -20.42 -24.95
CA GLY A 112 33.49 -20.22 -24.95
C GLY A 112 33.86 -18.80 -24.57
N ARG A 113 34.58 -18.10 -25.45
CA ARG A 113 34.97 -16.69 -25.28
C ARG A 113 33.95 -15.69 -25.84
N ILE A 114 32.77 -16.15 -26.26
CA ILE A 114 31.72 -15.31 -26.83
C ILE A 114 30.69 -15.02 -25.76
N VAL A 115 30.27 -13.76 -25.67
CA VAL A 115 29.17 -13.29 -24.80
C VAL A 115 28.25 -12.36 -25.58
N CYS A 116 26.96 -12.50 -25.34
CA CYS A 116 25.91 -11.67 -25.91
C CYS A 116 25.18 -10.91 -24.79
N LEU A 117 24.74 -9.69 -25.07
CA LEU A 117 24.02 -8.82 -24.13
C LEU A 117 22.98 -7.96 -24.84
N GLY A 118 22.05 -7.37 -24.07
CA GLY A 118 20.99 -6.52 -24.61
C GLY A 118 20.00 -7.31 -25.47
N ASP A 119 19.50 -6.68 -26.53
CA ASP A 119 18.52 -7.24 -27.46
C ASP A 119 18.98 -8.54 -28.17
N SER A 120 20.27 -8.87 -28.14
CA SER A 120 20.75 -10.17 -28.63
C SER A 120 20.30 -11.35 -27.74
N ILE A 121 19.91 -11.07 -26.49
CA ILE A 121 19.62 -12.07 -25.45
C ILE A 121 18.26 -11.87 -24.76
N HIS A 122 17.86 -10.63 -24.53
CA HIS A 122 16.60 -10.30 -23.89
C HIS A 122 15.87 -9.24 -24.71
N LYS A 123 14.93 -9.69 -25.55
CA LYS A 123 14.11 -8.81 -26.40
C LYS A 123 12.81 -8.49 -25.69
N MET A 124 12.45 -7.22 -25.69
CA MET A 124 11.25 -6.71 -25.02
C MET A 124 10.53 -5.71 -25.91
N THR A 125 9.24 -5.54 -25.66
CA THR A 125 8.46 -4.47 -26.28
C THR A 125 8.96 -3.09 -25.82
N PRO A 126 8.71 -2.01 -26.59
CA PRO A 126 9.30 -0.70 -26.32
C PRO A 126 8.50 0.15 -25.33
N ASN A 127 7.27 -0.24 -24.96
CA ASN A 127 6.33 0.60 -24.20
C ASN A 127 6.87 1.06 -22.83
N LEU A 128 7.79 0.29 -22.22
CA LEU A 128 8.42 0.64 -20.95
C LEU A 128 9.69 1.50 -21.13
N GLY A 129 10.22 1.65 -22.35
CA GLY A 129 11.50 2.33 -22.60
C GLY A 129 12.71 1.61 -21.98
N ALA A 130 12.58 0.33 -21.66
CA ALA A 130 13.55 -0.39 -20.84
C ALA A 130 14.70 -1.04 -21.61
N GLY A 131 14.55 -1.28 -22.93
CA GLY A 131 15.54 -2.05 -23.72
C GLY A 131 16.95 -1.47 -23.66
N GLY A 132 17.09 -0.18 -23.99
CA GLY A 132 18.38 0.51 -23.91
C GLY A 132 18.98 0.52 -22.50
N ASN A 133 18.16 0.80 -21.49
CA ASN A 133 18.58 0.78 -20.09
C ASN A 133 19.04 -0.63 -19.64
N ALA A 134 18.32 -1.68 -20.04
CA ALA A 134 18.68 -3.06 -19.73
C ALA A 134 19.95 -3.52 -20.45
N ALA A 135 20.22 -3.01 -21.65
CA ALA A 135 21.46 -3.24 -22.39
C ALA A 135 22.66 -2.55 -21.69
N ILE A 136 22.52 -1.28 -21.30
CA ILE A 136 23.54 -0.55 -20.52
C ILE A 136 23.83 -1.27 -19.21
N GLU A 137 22.79 -1.71 -18.51
CA GLU A 137 22.92 -2.47 -17.27
C GLU A 137 23.66 -3.80 -17.48
N SER A 138 23.39 -4.48 -18.60
CA SER A 138 24.08 -5.71 -18.96
C SER A 138 25.56 -5.47 -19.29
N ALA A 139 25.88 -4.36 -19.96
CA ALA A 139 27.26 -3.97 -20.23
C ALA A 139 28.01 -3.65 -18.92
N ALA A 140 27.37 -2.98 -17.97
CA ALA A 140 27.96 -2.71 -16.66
C ALA A 140 28.25 -4.00 -15.88
N ALA A 141 27.30 -4.95 -15.84
CA ALA A 141 27.51 -6.24 -15.18
C ALA A 141 28.65 -7.05 -15.83
N LEU A 142 28.71 -7.07 -17.16
CA LEU A 142 29.80 -7.72 -17.88
C LEU A 142 31.16 -7.06 -17.58
N ALA A 143 31.20 -5.72 -17.56
CA ALA A 143 32.41 -4.97 -17.23
C ALA A 143 32.90 -5.24 -15.80
N ASN A 144 32.00 -5.30 -14.81
CA ASN A 144 32.36 -5.70 -13.43
C ASN A 144 32.99 -7.10 -13.41
N SER A 145 32.35 -8.07 -14.08
CA SER A 145 32.83 -9.44 -14.12
C SER A 145 34.21 -9.55 -14.77
N ILE A 146 34.42 -8.90 -15.92
CA ILE A 146 35.72 -8.88 -16.61
C ILE A 146 36.78 -8.19 -15.75
N LYS A 147 36.42 -7.06 -15.12
CA LYS A 147 37.37 -6.31 -14.28
C LYS A 147 37.84 -7.12 -13.09
N ALA A 148 36.95 -7.86 -12.43
CA ALA A 148 37.30 -8.74 -11.32
C ALA A 148 38.31 -9.81 -11.76
N MET A 149 38.02 -10.53 -12.86
CA MET A 149 38.93 -11.55 -13.42
C MET A 149 40.30 -10.96 -13.81
N VAL A 150 40.33 -9.79 -14.45
CA VAL A 150 41.58 -9.13 -14.86
C VAL A 150 42.39 -8.65 -13.64
N ASP A 151 41.74 -8.21 -12.57
CA ASP A 151 42.44 -7.78 -11.35
C ASP A 151 43.13 -8.93 -10.62
N GLU A 152 42.65 -10.16 -10.79
CA GLU A 152 43.26 -11.40 -10.29
C GLU A 152 44.41 -11.88 -11.21
N HIS A 153 44.39 -11.48 -12.49
CA HIS A 153 45.33 -11.91 -13.54
C HIS A 153 46.18 -10.74 -14.07
N ARG A 154 46.89 -10.05 -13.17
CA ARG A 154 47.65 -8.83 -13.54
C ARG A 154 48.89 -9.09 -14.38
N GLU A 155 49.53 -10.24 -14.16
CA GLU A 155 50.83 -10.56 -14.76
C GLU A 155 50.73 -11.49 -15.97
N GLU A 156 49.65 -12.28 -16.07
CA GLU A 156 49.46 -13.27 -17.12
C GLU A 156 48.01 -13.27 -17.67
N PRO A 157 47.78 -13.65 -18.94
CA PRO A 157 46.43 -13.78 -19.48
C PRO A 157 45.61 -14.88 -18.77
N PRO A 158 44.32 -14.65 -18.45
CA PRO A 158 43.51 -15.65 -17.77
C PRO A 158 43.28 -16.89 -18.65
N PRO A 159 43.28 -18.09 -18.05
CA PRO A 159 43.02 -19.32 -18.77
C PRO A 159 41.59 -19.35 -19.33
N LYS A 160 41.35 -20.16 -20.35
CA LYS A 160 40.05 -20.23 -21.03
C LYS A 160 38.90 -20.56 -20.07
N SER A 161 39.11 -21.47 -19.13
CA SER A 161 38.12 -21.89 -18.13
C SER A 161 37.65 -20.73 -17.26
N GLU A 162 38.54 -19.84 -16.86
CA GLU A 162 38.22 -18.69 -16.02
C GLU A 162 37.52 -17.59 -16.80
N VAL A 163 37.86 -17.41 -18.08
CA VAL A 163 37.08 -16.55 -18.98
C VAL A 163 35.66 -17.07 -19.11
N GLU A 164 35.47 -18.38 -19.30
CA GLU A 164 34.13 -19.00 -19.37
C GLU A 164 33.36 -18.79 -18.06
N GLU A 165 34.00 -19.00 -16.91
CA GLU A 165 33.41 -18.78 -15.59
C GLU A 165 33.01 -17.32 -15.36
N CYS A 166 33.88 -16.37 -15.69
CA CYS A 166 33.59 -14.94 -15.65
C CYS A 166 32.33 -14.61 -16.48
N LEU A 167 32.27 -15.06 -17.72
CA LEU A 167 31.11 -14.80 -18.58
C LEU A 167 29.82 -15.42 -18.03
N VAL A 168 29.90 -16.62 -17.43
CA VAL A 168 28.76 -17.25 -16.72
C VAL A 168 28.36 -16.46 -15.49
N GLY A 169 29.31 -15.86 -14.76
CA GLY A 169 29.06 -14.94 -13.64
C GLY A 169 28.22 -13.73 -14.06
N TYR A 170 28.57 -13.10 -15.18
CA TYR A 170 27.76 -12.05 -15.81
C TYR A 170 26.32 -12.51 -16.07
N GLN A 171 26.12 -13.66 -16.73
CA GLN A 171 24.77 -14.17 -17.00
C GLN A 171 23.97 -14.36 -15.71
N LYS A 172 24.54 -15.05 -14.71
CA LYS A 172 23.89 -15.33 -13.42
C LYS A 172 23.45 -14.06 -12.71
N SER A 173 24.26 -13.00 -12.75
CA SER A 173 23.94 -11.72 -12.10
C SER A 173 22.78 -10.96 -12.77
N ARG A 174 22.52 -11.21 -14.06
CA ARG A 174 21.57 -10.45 -14.88
C ARG A 174 20.30 -11.18 -15.26
N GLU A 175 20.32 -12.50 -15.41
CA GLU A 175 19.26 -13.29 -16.04
C GLU A 175 17.88 -13.03 -15.44
N ARG A 176 17.76 -13.14 -14.11
CA ARG A 176 16.48 -12.94 -13.40
C ARG A 176 15.90 -11.55 -13.63
N ARG A 177 16.75 -10.53 -13.55
CA ARG A 177 16.34 -9.14 -13.65
C ARG A 177 16.00 -8.74 -15.08
N ALA A 178 16.79 -9.16 -16.05
CA ALA A 178 16.49 -8.98 -17.47
C ALA A 178 15.16 -9.67 -17.85
N ALA A 179 14.94 -10.90 -17.38
CA ALA A 179 13.68 -11.61 -17.59
C ALA A 179 12.48 -10.86 -17.00
N SER A 180 12.62 -10.32 -15.79
CA SER A 180 11.57 -9.52 -15.15
C SER A 180 11.22 -8.27 -15.94
N VAL A 181 12.22 -7.57 -16.51
CA VAL A 181 12.00 -6.38 -17.34
C VAL A 181 11.27 -6.73 -18.64
N VAL A 182 11.64 -7.84 -19.30
CA VAL A 182 10.93 -8.35 -20.49
C VAL A 182 9.46 -8.59 -20.16
N ASP A 183 9.17 -9.29 -19.06
CA ASP A 183 7.79 -9.61 -18.66
C ASP A 183 6.99 -8.36 -18.30
N THR A 184 7.58 -7.39 -17.59
CA THR A 184 6.92 -6.12 -17.25
C THR A 184 6.64 -5.28 -18.48
N SER A 185 7.59 -5.16 -19.42
CA SER A 185 7.38 -4.42 -20.66
C SER A 185 6.25 -5.04 -21.50
N GLY A 186 6.25 -6.37 -21.62
CA GLY A 186 5.20 -7.09 -22.32
C GLY A 186 3.82 -6.87 -21.70
N ARG A 187 3.70 -6.89 -20.37
CA ARG A 187 2.42 -6.59 -19.67
C ARG A 187 1.97 -5.15 -19.91
N LEU A 188 2.90 -4.20 -19.90
CA LEU A 188 2.58 -2.80 -20.14
C LEU A 188 2.07 -2.57 -21.58
N THR A 189 2.67 -3.22 -22.58
CA THR A 189 2.16 -3.17 -23.96
C THR A 189 0.72 -3.67 -24.06
N ARG A 190 0.40 -4.77 -23.37
CA ARG A 190 -0.94 -5.36 -23.35
C ARG A 190 -1.96 -4.46 -22.64
N LEU A 191 -1.52 -3.78 -21.58
CA LEU A 191 -2.30 -2.75 -20.90
C LEU A 191 -2.57 -1.54 -21.82
N HIS A 192 -1.55 -1.00 -22.48
CA HIS A 192 -1.72 0.13 -23.39
C HIS A 192 -2.63 -0.22 -24.58
N ALA A 193 -2.55 -1.46 -25.07
CA ALA A 193 -3.40 -1.98 -26.14
C ALA A 193 -4.77 -2.52 -25.64
N LEU A 194 -5.13 -2.31 -24.36
CA LEU A 194 -6.41 -2.72 -23.76
C LEU A 194 -6.83 -4.16 -24.14
N GLN A 195 -5.86 -5.08 -24.05
CA GLN A 195 -5.94 -6.40 -24.68
C GLN A 195 -7.14 -7.22 -24.19
N GLY A 196 -7.43 -7.20 -22.89
CA GLY A 196 -8.50 -7.96 -22.26
C GLY A 196 -9.45 -7.08 -21.44
N THR A 197 -10.44 -7.74 -20.84
CA THR A 197 -11.46 -7.07 -20.01
C THR A 197 -10.84 -6.45 -18.76
N LEU A 198 -9.85 -7.11 -18.15
CA LEU A 198 -9.19 -6.62 -16.94
C LEU A 198 -8.41 -5.32 -17.22
N GLU A 199 -7.67 -5.26 -18.33
CA GLU A 199 -6.93 -4.06 -18.73
C GLU A 199 -7.90 -2.90 -19.00
N ARG A 200 -9.04 -3.16 -19.62
CA ARG A 200 -10.10 -2.15 -19.86
C ARG A 200 -10.71 -1.63 -18.57
N VAL A 201 -11.00 -2.52 -17.61
CA VAL A 201 -11.52 -2.15 -16.29
C VAL A 201 -10.49 -1.32 -15.54
N PHE A 202 -9.23 -1.76 -15.52
CA PHE A 202 -8.15 -1.03 -14.88
C PHE A 202 -7.97 0.37 -15.50
N PHE A 203 -7.88 0.47 -16.83
CA PHE A 203 -7.73 1.75 -17.52
C PHE A 203 -8.89 2.72 -17.24
N ARG A 204 -10.14 2.25 -17.27
CA ARG A 204 -11.32 3.12 -17.09
C ARG A 204 -11.55 3.53 -15.64
N LEU A 205 -11.36 2.62 -14.69
CA LEU A 205 -11.78 2.82 -13.30
C LEU A 205 -10.62 3.13 -12.34
N LEU A 206 -9.43 2.58 -12.60
CA LEU A 206 -8.34 2.57 -11.63
C LEU A 206 -7.19 3.51 -12.02
N LEU A 207 -6.78 3.53 -13.29
CA LEU A 207 -5.65 4.36 -13.76
C LEU A 207 -5.83 5.87 -13.49
N PRO A 208 -7.02 6.48 -13.67
CA PRO A 208 -7.23 7.90 -13.32
C PRO A 208 -7.06 8.19 -11.82
N ARG A 209 -7.10 7.14 -10.98
CA ARG A 209 -6.96 7.20 -9.52
C ARG A 209 -5.62 6.65 -9.02
N SER A 210 -4.75 6.16 -9.91
CA SER A 210 -3.51 5.50 -9.52
C SER A 210 -2.33 6.46 -9.28
N GLY A 211 -2.53 7.77 -9.40
CA GLY A 211 -1.48 8.77 -9.22
C GLY A 211 -0.30 8.54 -10.16
N ASP A 212 0.91 8.54 -9.61
CA ASP A 212 2.19 8.41 -10.33
C ASP A 212 2.54 6.97 -10.74
N PHE A 213 1.55 6.12 -11.03
CA PHE A 213 1.73 4.68 -11.28
C PHE A 213 2.87 4.35 -12.26
N LEU A 214 2.97 5.06 -13.38
CA LEU A 214 4.00 4.83 -14.39
C LEU A 214 5.39 5.23 -13.88
N GLN A 215 5.49 6.35 -13.19
CA GLN A 215 6.72 6.87 -12.60
C GLN A 215 7.21 5.97 -11.47
N ASP A 216 6.31 5.44 -10.62
CA ASP A 216 6.62 4.48 -9.57
C ASP A 216 7.10 3.15 -10.16
N MET A 217 6.48 2.69 -11.25
CA MET A 217 6.92 1.50 -11.98
C MET A 217 8.32 1.69 -12.59
N LEU A 218 8.59 2.81 -13.25
CA LEU A 218 9.91 3.14 -13.80
C LEU A 218 10.97 3.28 -12.69
N SER A 219 10.62 3.95 -11.60
CA SER A 219 11.48 4.10 -10.41
C SER A 219 11.86 2.75 -9.81
N ASN A 220 10.91 1.82 -9.71
CA ASN A 220 11.17 0.43 -9.28
C ASN A 220 12.07 -0.34 -10.24
N MET A 221 12.02 -0.02 -11.54
CA MET A 221 12.98 -0.56 -12.49
C MET A 221 14.39 -0.06 -12.16
N PHE A 222 14.58 1.22 -11.86
CA PHE A 222 15.92 1.82 -11.76
C PHE A 222 16.60 1.68 -10.40
N ILE A 223 15.86 1.59 -9.29
CA ILE A 223 16.39 1.69 -7.92
C ILE A 223 17.56 0.73 -7.60
N GLY A 224 17.57 -0.47 -8.19
CA GLY A 224 18.59 -1.49 -7.98
C GLY A 224 19.38 -1.84 -9.23
N ALA A 225 19.50 -0.91 -10.17
CA ALA A 225 20.27 -1.11 -11.40
C ALA A 225 21.74 -1.47 -11.12
N THR A 226 22.36 -2.23 -12.03
CA THR A 226 23.79 -2.56 -11.91
C THR A 226 24.66 -1.31 -12.01
N MET A 227 25.53 -1.13 -11.02
CA MET A 227 26.51 -0.05 -10.97
C MET A 227 27.90 -0.62 -11.26
N LEU A 228 28.78 0.18 -11.87
CA LEU A 228 30.19 -0.19 -12.04
C LEU A 228 30.88 -0.20 -10.66
N GLU A 229 31.32 -1.36 -10.19
CA GLU A 229 31.81 -1.58 -8.82
C GLU A 229 33.19 -0.96 -8.56
N TYR A 230 33.92 -0.67 -9.63
CA TYR A 230 35.25 -0.07 -9.59
C TYR A 230 35.22 1.45 -9.83
N LEU A 231 34.04 2.07 -9.90
CA LEU A 231 33.87 3.51 -9.99
C LEU A 231 33.05 4.03 -8.79
N PRO A 232 33.25 5.31 -8.40
CA PRO A 232 32.43 5.90 -7.35
C PRO A 232 30.95 5.99 -7.80
N PRO A 233 29.99 5.86 -6.86
CA PRO A 233 28.58 6.03 -7.18
C PRO A 233 28.29 7.40 -7.81
N PRO A 234 27.42 7.49 -8.84
CA PRO A 234 27.05 8.77 -9.41
C PRO A 234 26.39 9.66 -8.36
N LYS A 235 26.82 10.92 -8.22
CA LYS A 235 26.28 11.86 -7.21
C LYS A 235 24.75 11.97 -7.25
N ALA A 236 24.16 11.96 -8.45
CA ALA A 236 22.71 12.02 -8.62
C ALA A 236 21.96 10.85 -7.97
N SER A 237 22.59 9.68 -7.82
CA SER A 237 22.00 8.50 -7.19
C SER A 237 21.95 8.57 -5.65
N LEU A 238 22.68 9.51 -5.06
CA LEU A 238 22.87 9.64 -3.61
C LEU A 238 21.90 10.64 -2.96
N GLY A 239 21.50 11.67 -3.71
CA GLY A 239 20.69 12.81 -3.22
C GLY A 239 19.21 12.75 -3.57
N GLY A 240 18.73 11.68 -4.21
CA GLY A 240 17.32 11.53 -4.60
C GLY A 240 16.39 11.19 -3.43
N THR A 241 15.09 11.46 -3.59
CA THR A 241 14.04 11.06 -2.63
C THR A 241 13.90 9.55 -2.50
N MET A 242 14.29 8.82 -3.55
CA MET A 242 14.42 7.37 -3.60
C MET A 242 15.90 7.02 -3.83
N PRO A 243 16.68 6.78 -2.76
CA PRO A 243 18.10 6.47 -2.90
C PRO A 243 18.32 5.13 -3.60
N PHE A 244 19.43 5.02 -4.30
CA PHE A 244 19.86 3.76 -4.91
C PHE A 244 19.95 2.65 -3.85
N ASN A 245 19.41 1.47 -4.17
CA ASN A 245 19.40 0.32 -3.28
C ASN A 245 19.52 -0.99 -4.08
N PRO A 246 20.69 -1.65 -4.06
CA PRO A 246 20.92 -2.86 -4.85
C PRO A 246 20.11 -4.06 -4.37
N THR A 247 19.50 -4.01 -3.18
CA THR A 247 18.66 -5.11 -2.66
C THR A 247 17.17 -4.95 -3.00
N GLN A 248 16.79 -3.87 -3.69
CA GLN A 248 15.42 -3.59 -4.09
C GLN A 248 15.29 -3.51 -5.61
N GLY A 249 14.08 -3.66 -6.12
CA GLY A 249 13.77 -3.53 -7.56
C GLY A 249 12.66 -4.47 -7.98
N GLU A 250 12.27 -4.41 -9.26
CA GLU A 250 11.19 -5.23 -9.82
C GLU A 250 11.39 -6.74 -9.58
N ASP A 251 12.63 -7.23 -9.69
CA ASP A 251 12.98 -8.65 -9.53
C ASP A 251 13.10 -9.12 -8.07
N LYS A 252 13.05 -8.18 -7.12
CA LYS A 252 13.32 -8.37 -5.69
C LYS A 252 12.11 -8.07 -4.79
N LYS A 253 10.93 -7.86 -5.40
CA LYS A 253 9.68 -7.64 -4.66
C LYS A 253 9.38 -8.80 -3.73
N GLU A 254 8.82 -8.47 -2.57
CA GLU A 254 8.41 -9.48 -1.62
C GLU A 254 7.18 -10.25 -2.13
N SER A 255 7.16 -11.57 -1.89
CA SER A 255 6.01 -12.38 -2.26
C SER A 255 4.82 -12.05 -1.36
N LYS A 256 3.74 -11.52 -1.95
CA LYS A 256 2.46 -11.32 -1.27
C LYS A 256 1.89 -12.61 -0.67
N VAL A 257 2.12 -13.75 -1.32
CA VAL A 257 1.72 -15.07 -0.80
C VAL A 257 2.51 -15.42 0.46
N LYS A 258 3.83 -15.20 0.45
CA LYS A 258 4.67 -15.43 1.64
C LYS A 258 4.23 -14.54 2.81
N ARG A 259 3.94 -13.27 2.56
CA ARG A 259 3.41 -12.35 3.59
C ARG A 259 2.06 -12.82 4.13
N ALA A 260 1.16 -13.28 3.26
CA ALA A 260 -0.13 -13.81 3.68
C ALA A 260 0.04 -15.07 4.57
N LEU A 261 0.99 -15.95 4.25
CA LEU A 261 1.31 -17.11 5.09
C LEU A 261 1.88 -16.70 6.45
N VAL A 262 2.78 -15.70 6.49
CA VAL A 262 3.31 -15.16 7.75
C VAL A 262 2.21 -14.52 8.60
N ALA A 263 1.23 -13.87 7.96
CA ALA A 263 0.09 -13.25 8.63
C ALA A 263 -1.03 -14.26 9.03
N SER A 264 -0.83 -15.56 8.83
CA SER A 264 -1.81 -16.60 9.21
C SER A 264 -2.24 -16.60 10.68
N PRO A 265 -1.42 -16.18 11.68
CA PRO A 265 -1.89 -16.01 13.06
C PRO A 265 -3.07 -15.04 13.19
N LEU A 266 -3.12 -13.96 12.38
CA LEU A 266 -4.28 -13.05 12.35
C LEU A 266 -5.52 -13.74 11.76
N LEU A 267 -5.33 -14.69 10.83
CA LEU A 267 -6.45 -15.47 10.27
C LEU A 267 -6.99 -16.46 11.31
N GLY A 268 -6.10 -17.08 12.09
CA GLY A 268 -6.48 -17.87 13.26
C GLY A 268 -7.25 -17.04 14.29
N LEU A 269 -6.79 -15.82 14.55
CA LEU A 269 -7.46 -14.87 15.45
C LEU A 269 -8.85 -14.48 14.93
N PHE A 270 -9.01 -14.24 13.63
CA PHE A 270 -10.32 -14.01 13.00
C PHE A 270 -11.29 -15.18 13.25
N TYR A 271 -10.85 -16.41 12.99
CA TYR A 271 -11.68 -17.60 13.19
C TYR A 271 -12.07 -17.79 14.66
N LEU A 272 -11.12 -17.58 15.58
CA LEU A 272 -11.37 -17.66 17.00
C LEU A 272 -12.34 -16.57 17.47
N ALA A 273 -12.10 -15.31 17.08
CA ALA A 273 -12.96 -14.18 17.41
C ALA A 273 -14.39 -14.42 16.91
N ARG A 274 -14.56 -14.91 15.68
CA ARG A 274 -15.89 -15.22 15.13
C ARG A 274 -16.62 -16.34 15.87
N ARG A 275 -15.89 -17.27 16.48
CA ARG A 275 -16.48 -18.34 17.31
C ARG A 275 -16.86 -17.85 18.71
N VAL A 276 -16.04 -16.98 19.30
CA VAL A 276 -16.26 -16.46 20.65
C VAL A 276 -17.33 -15.36 20.66
N LEU A 277 -17.35 -14.50 19.65
CA LEU A 277 -18.28 -13.39 19.49
C LEU A 277 -19.52 -13.78 18.67
N ASP A 278 -19.99 -15.03 18.83
CA ASP A 278 -21.21 -15.50 18.19
C ASP A 278 -22.44 -14.98 18.96
N VAL A 279 -23.34 -14.31 18.24
CA VAL A 279 -24.55 -13.72 18.81
C VAL A 279 -25.76 -14.65 18.74
N HIS A 280 -25.67 -15.79 18.07
CA HIS A 280 -26.81 -16.67 17.77
C HIS A 280 -27.70 -16.95 18.99
N GLU A 281 -27.10 -17.40 20.10
CA GLU A 281 -27.81 -17.75 21.35
C GLU A 281 -28.45 -16.53 22.04
N SER A 282 -27.95 -15.33 21.78
CA SER A 282 -28.43 -14.09 22.39
C SER A 282 -29.53 -13.38 21.58
N VAL A 283 -29.74 -13.77 20.32
CA VAL A 283 -30.77 -13.18 19.43
C VAL A 283 -32.17 -13.22 20.05
N PRO A 284 -32.64 -14.33 20.65
CA PRO A 284 -33.98 -14.37 21.25
C PRO A 284 -34.20 -13.30 22.32
N TRP A 285 -33.20 -13.01 23.16
CA TRP A 285 -33.33 -11.97 24.20
C TRP A 285 -33.43 -10.56 23.60
N ALA A 286 -32.64 -10.27 22.56
CA ALA A 286 -32.71 -8.99 21.85
C ALA A 286 -34.07 -8.79 21.15
N LEU A 287 -34.59 -9.84 20.51
CA LEU A 287 -35.92 -9.80 19.86
C LEU A 287 -37.04 -9.67 20.88
N GLN A 288 -36.99 -10.43 21.99
CA GLN A 288 -37.96 -10.33 23.07
C GLN A 288 -38.01 -8.90 23.64
N MET A 289 -36.85 -8.28 23.89
CA MET A 289 -36.76 -6.89 24.32
C MET A 289 -37.36 -5.93 23.29
N LEU A 290 -37.10 -6.16 22.00
CA LEU A 290 -37.67 -5.35 20.93
C LEU A 290 -39.20 -5.49 20.90
N GLU A 291 -39.75 -6.70 21.07
CA GLU A 291 -41.19 -7.02 21.09
C GLU A 291 -41.91 -6.40 22.28
N THR A 292 -41.36 -6.53 23.50
CA THR A 292 -41.94 -5.92 24.72
C THR A 292 -41.96 -4.40 24.63
N GLY A 293 -41.02 -3.81 23.87
CA GLY A 293 -40.96 -2.36 23.64
C GLY A 293 -40.53 -1.56 24.86
N THR A 294 -40.13 -2.24 25.94
CA THR A 294 -39.63 -1.64 27.17
C THR A 294 -38.43 -2.41 27.70
N VAL A 295 -37.49 -1.68 28.30
CA VAL A 295 -36.43 -2.25 29.14
C VAL A 295 -36.93 -2.16 30.58
N SER A 296 -37.34 -3.29 31.16
CA SER A 296 -37.85 -3.37 32.53
C SER A 296 -36.70 -3.45 33.52
N LEU A 297 -36.67 -2.54 34.50
CA LEU A 297 -35.89 -2.70 35.73
C LEU A 297 -36.43 -1.75 36.80
N ASP A 298 -36.92 -2.35 37.88
CA ASP A 298 -37.36 -1.77 39.16
C ASP A 298 -38.23 -0.51 39.08
N THR A 299 -39.54 -0.77 39.00
CA THR A 299 -40.70 0.15 39.12
C THR A 299 -41.01 1.11 37.95
N HIS A 300 -40.08 1.43 37.05
CA HIS A 300 -40.36 2.31 35.90
C HIS A 300 -39.80 1.78 34.56
N PRO A 301 -40.65 1.24 33.66
CA PRO A 301 -40.21 0.74 32.36
C PRO A 301 -39.72 1.88 31.45
N ILE A 302 -38.54 1.70 30.84
CA ILE A 302 -38.01 2.66 29.87
C ILE A 302 -38.47 2.24 28.46
N PRO A 303 -39.17 3.11 27.70
CA PRO A 303 -39.61 2.78 26.35
C PRO A 303 -38.43 2.61 25.39
N ILE A 304 -38.56 1.68 24.45
CA ILE A 304 -37.59 1.41 23.39
C ILE A 304 -37.95 2.19 22.12
N ARG A 305 -36.97 2.90 21.58
CA ARG A 305 -37.06 3.56 20.28
C ARG A 305 -36.83 2.54 19.16
N ARG A 306 -37.90 2.21 18.44
CA ARG A 306 -37.86 1.33 17.26
C ARG A 306 -37.62 2.05 15.94
N THR A 307 -37.90 3.36 15.90
CA THR A 307 -37.81 4.17 14.69
C THR A 307 -37.07 5.47 14.99
N PHE A 308 -36.10 5.81 14.15
CA PHE A 308 -35.29 7.02 14.26
C PHE A 308 -35.08 7.70 12.91
N TYR A 309 -34.69 6.95 11.88
CA TYR A 309 -34.39 7.54 10.56
C TYR A 309 -35.64 7.81 9.73
N ASN A 310 -36.77 7.17 10.06
CA ASN A 310 -37.97 7.10 9.23
C ASN A 310 -37.67 6.49 7.85
N ILE A 311 -36.73 5.54 7.80
CA ILE A 311 -36.31 4.83 6.60
C ILE A 311 -36.35 3.34 6.95
N ASN A 312 -37.34 2.63 6.39
CA ASN A 312 -37.69 1.27 6.82
C ASN A 312 -36.48 0.31 6.91
N TRP A 313 -35.62 0.28 5.89
CA TRP A 313 -34.47 -0.63 5.88
C TRP A 313 -33.38 -0.25 6.91
N LEU A 314 -33.19 1.04 7.21
CA LEU A 314 -32.22 1.50 8.21
C LEU A 314 -32.73 1.18 9.62
N ASP A 315 -33.99 1.49 9.90
CA ASP A 315 -34.59 1.24 11.20
C ASP A 315 -34.70 -0.28 11.48
N THR A 316 -35.05 -1.08 10.46
CA THR A 316 -35.09 -2.56 10.55
C THR A 316 -33.71 -3.16 10.80
N LEU A 317 -32.64 -2.56 10.26
CA LEU A 317 -31.27 -3.00 10.50
C LEU A 317 -30.78 -2.62 11.91
N TRP A 318 -30.94 -1.35 12.29
CA TRP A 318 -30.29 -0.81 13.48
C TRP A 318 -31.07 -1.01 14.78
N ALA A 319 -32.40 -1.09 14.75
CA ALA A 319 -33.19 -1.26 15.98
C ALA A 319 -32.85 -2.58 16.71
N PRO A 320 -32.75 -3.75 16.05
CA PRO A 320 -32.32 -4.98 16.71
C PRO A 320 -30.88 -4.92 17.23
N ILE A 321 -29.94 -4.35 16.45
CA ILE A 321 -28.54 -4.20 16.86
C ILE A 321 -28.43 -3.32 18.11
N ASN A 322 -29.22 -2.26 18.19
CA ASN A 322 -29.24 -1.36 19.35
C ASN A 322 -29.69 -2.04 20.64
N MET A 323 -30.44 -3.15 20.59
CA MET A 323 -30.89 -3.87 21.78
C MET A 323 -29.72 -4.41 22.60
N TYR A 324 -28.64 -4.82 21.93
CA TYR A 324 -27.41 -5.25 22.58
C TYR A 324 -26.74 -4.12 23.41
N PHE A 325 -26.96 -2.85 23.05
CA PHE A 325 -26.41 -1.72 23.81
C PHE A 325 -27.37 -1.22 24.90
N MET A 326 -28.64 -1.65 24.92
CA MET A 326 -29.64 -1.15 25.86
C MET A 326 -29.30 -1.37 27.34
N PRO A 327 -28.77 -2.54 27.77
CA PRO A 327 -28.36 -2.73 29.18
C PRO A 327 -27.33 -1.71 29.68
N ILE A 328 -26.56 -1.14 28.75
CA ILE A 328 -25.48 -0.19 29.03
C ILE A 328 -25.99 1.25 28.95
N VAL A 329 -26.74 1.54 27.88
CA VAL A 329 -27.29 2.86 27.56
C VAL A 329 -28.40 3.27 28.55
N SER A 330 -29.16 2.31 29.08
CA SER A 330 -30.10 2.54 30.19
C SER A 330 -29.40 3.05 31.46
N GLY A 331 -28.10 2.76 31.61
CA GLY A 331 -27.26 3.16 32.74
C GLY A 331 -27.29 2.21 33.93
N GLN A 332 -27.84 1.00 33.76
CA GLN A 332 -28.03 0.01 34.82
C GLN A 332 -26.77 -0.82 35.10
N ASP A 333 -26.05 -1.23 34.06
CA ASP A 333 -24.77 -1.92 34.23
C ASP A 333 -23.59 -0.95 34.27
N THR A 334 -23.24 -0.49 35.47
CA THR A 334 -22.14 0.45 35.68
C THR A 334 -20.77 -0.11 35.27
N VAL A 335 -20.58 -1.44 35.32
CA VAL A 335 -19.32 -2.09 34.92
C VAL A 335 -19.18 -2.07 33.41
N SER A 336 -20.17 -2.59 32.69
CA SER A 336 -20.17 -2.60 31.22
C SER A 336 -20.19 -1.19 30.64
N ARG A 337 -20.83 -0.23 31.31
CA ARG A 337 -20.78 1.18 30.90
C ARG A 337 -19.38 1.77 31.00
N LYS A 338 -18.62 1.49 32.07
CA LYS A 338 -17.23 1.94 32.18
C LYS A 338 -16.33 1.26 31.15
N GLN A 339 -16.49 -0.05 30.97
CA GLN A 339 -15.76 -0.81 29.97
C GLN A 339 -16.02 -0.24 28.57
N LEU A 340 -17.28 -0.03 28.19
CA LEU A 340 -17.65 0.52 26.88
C LEU A 340 -17.10 1.94 26.69
N VAL A 341 -17.09 2.77 27.75
CA VAL A 341 -16.51 4.11 27.69
C VAL A 341 -15.01 4.04 27.38
N SER A 342 -14.28 3.17 28.07
CA SER A 342 -12.84 2.96 27.80
C SER A 342 -12.59 2.40 26.40
N PHE A 343 -13.25 1.29 26.06
CA PHE A 343 -13.08 0.57 24.81
C PHE A 343 -13.37 1.46 23.58
N LEU A 344 -14.52 2.14 23.55
CA LEU A 344 -14.86 2.99 22.40
C LEU A 344 -14.02 4.28 22.36
N THR A 345 -13.49 4.76 23.50
CA THR A 345 -12.52 5.86 23.45
C THR A 345 -11.25 5.43 22.71
N ASP A 346 -10.79 4.22 23.04
CA ASP A 346 -9.61 3.56 22.49
C ASP A 346 -9.79 3.18 21.01
N TYR A 347 -10.97 2.69 20.63
CA TYR A 347 -11.30 2.35 19.25
C TYR A 347 -11.21 3.57 18.32
N GLY A 348 -11.53 4.78 18.81
CA GLY A 348 -11.35 6.00 18.04
C GLY A 348 -9.90 6.25 17.57
N ILE A 349 -8.89 5.82 18.34
CA ILE A 349 -7.47 5.88 17.92
C ILE A 349 -7.25 4.95 16.72
N ILE A 350 -7.79 3.74 16.76
CA ILE A 350 -7.64 2.76 15.68
C ILE A 350 -8.31 3.25 14.40
N ILE A 351 -9.52 3.82 14.51
CA ILE A 351 -10.23 4.41 13.36
C ILE A 351 -9.41 5.55 12.76
N ALA A 352 -8.83 6.43 13.59
CA ALA A 352 -7.98 7.52 13.10
C ALA A 352 -6.71 7.00 12.41
N ILE A 353 -6.05 5.98 12.97
CA ILE A 353 -4.89 5.32 12.33
C ILE A 353 -5.29 4.76 10.97
N TRP A 354 -6.39 4.03 10.89
CA TRP A 354 -6.87 3.44 9.64
C TRP A 354 -7.27 4.50 8.61
N ALA A 355 -7.87 5.62 9.05
CA ALA A 355 -8.17 6.75 8.20
C ALA A 355 -6.90 7.42 7.65
N ILE A 356 -5.84 7.55 8.46
CA ILE A 356 -4.55 8.07 7.99
C ILE A 356 -3.89 7.09 7.00
N GLU A 357 -3.86 5.80 7.32
CA GLU A 357 -3.33 4.76 6.42
C GLU A 357 -4.09 4.70 5.09
N SER A 358 -5.41 4.90 5.07
CA SER A 358 -6.22 4.95 3.85
C SER A 358 -5.89 6.11 2.90
N ASN A 359 -5.35 7.21 3.46
CA ASN A 359 -5.00 8.43 2.75
C ASN A 359 -3.54 8.49 2.30
N ARG A 360 -2.74 7.46 2.60
CA ARG A 360 -1.34 7.39 2.16
C ARG A 360 -1.24 7.08 0.68
N ARG A 361 -0.28 7.75 0.03
CA ARG A 361 0.10 7.44 -1.35
C ARG A 361 0.45 5.96 -1.54
N THR A 362 1.25 5.40 -0.65
CA THR A 362 1.67 4.00 -0.75
C THR A 362 0.52 2.98 -0.71
N ASN A 363 -0.66 3.37 -0.22
CA ASN A 363 -1.80 2.48 -0.06
C ASN A 363 -2.88 2.75 -1.12
N ALA A 364 -2.61 3.61 -2.10
CA ALA A 364 -3.53 3.87 -3.21
C ALA A 364 -3.89 2.56 -3.94
N LEU A 365 -5.19 2.38 -4.19
CA LEU A 365 -5.77 1.19 -4.83
C LEU A 365 -5.53 -0.13 -4.08
N THR A 366 -5.35 -0.06 -2.76
CA THR A 366 -5.24 -1.24 -1.89
C THR A 366 -6.43 -1.35 -0.93
N PRO A 367 -6.71 -2.53 -0.35
CA PRO A 367 -7.78 -2.69 0.64
C PRO A 367 -7.63 -1.80 1.88
N ALA A 368 -6.43 -1.29 2.18
CA ALA A 368 -6.20 -0.35 3.27
C ALA A 368 -7.01 0.96 3.10
N GLN A 369 -7.50 1.27 1.89
CA GLN A 369 -8.35 2.42 1.61
C GLN A 369 -9.83 2.25 2.01
N LEU A 370 -10.20 1.10 2.57
CA LEU A 370 -11.60 0.78 2.88
C LEU A 370 -11.90 0.75 4.39
N PRO A 371 -11.39 1.67 5.24
CA PRO A 371 -11.58 1.58 6.68
C PRO A 371 -13.08 1.65 7.05
N SER A 372 -13.86 2.50 6.39
CA SER A 372 -15.32 2.61 6.61
C SER A 372 -16.08 1.31 6.34
N LEU A 373 -15.62 0.48 5.39
CA LEU A 373 -16.24 -0.82 5.14
C LEU A 373 -16.01 -1.76 6.32
N PHE A 374 -14.77 -1.86 6.81
CA PHE A 374 -14.42 -2.74 7.92
C PHE A 374 -15.04 -2.27 9.24
N THR A 375 -15.09 -0.97 9.48
CA THR A 375 -15.73 -0.44 10.70
C THR A 375 -17.25 -0.56 10.65
N LEU A 376 -17.88 -0.42 9.47
CA LEU A 376 -19.33 -0.69 9.30
C LEU A 376 -19.68 -2.15 9.51
N LEU A 377 -18.92 -3.08 8.92
CA LEU A 377 -19.09 -4.51 9.19
C LEU A 377 -18.79 -4.85 10.66
N GLY A 378 -17.85 -4.14 11.27
CA GLY A 378 -17.55 -4.23 12.70
C GLY A 378 -18.73 -3.85 13.60
N GLN A 379 -19.58 -2.90 13.21
CA GLN A 379 -20.80 -2.59 13.98
C GLN A 379 -21.81 -3.74 14.02
N VAL A 380 -21.77 -4.64 13.04
CA VAL A 380 -22.69 -5.79 12.93
C VAL A 380 -22.11 -7.04 13.59
N HIS A 381 -20.79 -7.23 13.51
CA HIS A 381 -20.13 -8.48 13.91
C HIS A 381 -19.13 -8.36 15.06
N GLY A 382 -18.87 -7.14 15.55
CA GLY A 382 -17.76 -6.84 16.47
C GLY A 382 -16.47 -6.49 15.72
N ILE A 383 -15.77 -5.45 16.18
CA ILE A 383 -14.54 -5.00 15.53
C ILE A 383 -13.35 -5.93 15.81
N GLY A 384 -13.38 -6.66 16.92
CA GLY A 384 -12.45 -7.75 17.23
C GLY A 384 -12.49 -8.88 16.21
N VAL A 385 -13.65 -9.12 15.57
CA VAL A 385 -13.75 -10.04 14.44
C VAL A 385 -13.18 -9.42 13.16
N LEU A 386 -13.46 -8.15 12.86
CA LEU A 386 -13.10 -7.58 11.55
C LEU A 386 -11.67 -7.04 11.47
N SER A 387 -11.08 -6.59 12.58
CA SER A 387 -9.75 -6.00 12.61
C SER A 387 -8.61 -6.94 12.18
N PRO A 388 -8.58 -8.25 12.53
CA PRO A 388 -7.56 -9.15 11.99
C PRO A 388 -7.60 -9.24 10.45
N LEU A 389 -8.79 -9.24 9.83
CA LEU A 389 -8.91 -9.26 8.36
C LEU A 389 -8.35 -7.99 7.73
N TYR A 390 -8.70 -6.82 8.28
CA TYR A 390 -8.14 -5.54 7.83
C TYR A 390 -6.61 -5.55 7.92
N TYR A 391 -6.06 -6.02 9.05
CA TYR A 391 -4.62 -6.05 9.28
C TYR A 391 -3.86 -7.02 8.37
N ILE A 392 -4.43 -8.19 8.05
CA ILE A 392 -3.83 -9.10 7.04
C ILE A 392 -3.76 -8.40 5.69
N LEU A 393 -4.87 -7.80 5.26
CA LEU A 393 -4.94 -7.14 3.96
C LEU A 393 -3.96 -5.98 3.88
N HIS A 394 -3.91 -5.13 4.92
CA HIS A 394 -2.96 -4.03 5.04
C HIS A 394 -1.51 -4.54 5.02
N TYR A 395 -1.17 -5.52 5.85
CA TYR A 395 0.19 -6.07 5.95
C TYR A 395 0.67 -6.66 4.61
N VAL A 396 -0.21 -7.38 3.90
CA VAL A 396 0.11 -7.98 2.60
C VAL A 396 0.25 -6.92 1.50
N SER A 397 -0.55 -5.84 1.55
CA SER A 397 -0.53 -4.78 0.52
C SER A 397 0.50 -3.68 0.76
N SER A 398 0.99 -3.50 1.98
CA SER A 398 1.85 -2.39 2.40
C SER A 398 3.20 -2.87 3.00
N PRO A 399 4.01 -3.67 2.28
CA PRO A 399 5.33 -4.03 2.75
C PRO A 399 6.21 -2.79 2.93
N ILE A 400 7.21 -2.86 3.82
CA ILE A 400 8.17 -1.76 4.04
C ILE A 400 8.89 -1.35 2.76
N GLU A 401 9.02 -2.25 1.79
CA GLU A 401 9.56 -1.90 0.48
C GLU A 401 8.69 -0.89 -0.27
N ASN A 402 7.41 -0.67 0.02
CA ASN A 402 6.68 0.40 -0.68
C ASN A 402 7.11 1.81 -0.23
N PHE A 403 7.84 1.92 0.88
CA PHE A 403 8.30 3.18 1.48
C PHE A 403 9.73 3.58 1.02
N LYS A 404 10.16 3.14 -0.17
CA LYS A 404 11.53 3.42 -0.70
C LYS A 404 11.77 4.91 -0.89
N ALA A 405 10.76 5.61 -1.40
CA ALA A 405 10.80 7.04 -1.67
C ALA A 405 10.19 7.84 -0.51
N THR A 406 10.75 9.01 -0.21
CA THR A 406 10.37 9.82 0.96
C THR A 406 8.91 10.24 0.99
N ASP A 407 8.33 10.42 -0.19
CA ASP A 407 6.97 10.87 -0.46
C ASP A 407 5.93 9.73 -0.41
N MET A 408 6.34 8.47 -0.46
CA MET A 408 5.40 7.33 -0.42
C MET A 408 4.63 7.24 0.90
N ARG A 409 5.21 7.76 2.00
CA ARG A 409 4.53 7.83 3.30
C ARG A 409 3.55 9.00 3.42
N LEU A 410 3.64 9.98 2.53
CA LEU A 410 2.88 11.22 2.59
C LEU A 410 1.38 10.94 2.42
N THR A 411 0.56 11.61 3.21
CA THR A 411 -0.89 11.64 3.06
C THR A 411 -1.37 12.90 2.35
N ARG A 412 -2.59 12.87 1.81
CA ARG A 412 -3.24 14.08 1.31
C ARG A 412 -3.58 15.00 2.49
N MET A 413 -2.98 16.19 2.49
CA MET A 413 -3.04 17.13 3.62
C MET A 413 -4.47 17.56 3.96
N ASN A 414 -5.26 17.91 2.95
CA ASN A 414 -6.64 18.36 3.11
C ASN A 414 -7.53 17.32 3.79
N TYR A 415 -7.38 16.03 3.46
CA TYR A 415 -8.07 14.95 4.16
C TYR A 415 -7.52 14.76 5.58
N THR A 416 -6.19 14.77 5.74
CA THR A 416 -5.54 14.54 7.05
C THR A 416 -5.95 15.58 8.09
N LEU A 417 -6.10 16.84 7.69
CA LEU A 417 -6.62 17.93 8.54
C LEU A 417 -8.09 17.71 8.94
N GLY A 418 -8.89 17.08 8.08
CA GLY A 418 -10.30 16.80 8.33
C GLY A 418 -10.57 15.62 9.28
N ILE A 419 -9.59 14.73 9.49
CA ILE A 419 -9.79 13.50 10.29
C ILE A 419 -10.16 13.82 11.73
N LEU A 420 -9.37 14.61 12.45
CA LEU A 420 -9.64 14.88 13.88
C LEU A 420 -10.98 15.59 14.10
N PRO A 421 -11.33 16.68 13.38
CA PRO A 421 -12.65 17.29 13.52
C PRO A 421 -13.80 16.36 13.15
N ALA A 422 -13.65 15.54 12.09
CA ALA A 422 -14.66 14.54 11.72
C ALA A 422 -14.86 13.51 12.84
N MET A 423 -13.77 12.98 13.42
CA MET A 423 -13.82 12.08 14.57
C MET A 423 -14.52 12.72 15.77
N ILE A 424 -14.21 13.97 16.09
CA ILE A 424 -14.86 14.68 17.20
C ILE A 424 -16.37 14.80 16.95
N LEU A 425 -16.77 15.29 15.79
CA LEU A 425 -18.16 15.60 15.46
C LEU A 425 -19.03 14.35 15.30
N THR A 426 -18.50 13.29 14.70
CA THR A 426 -19.30 12.15 14.23
C THR A 426 -19.07 10.86 14.99
N TYR A 427 -17.98 10.77 15.76
CA TYR A 427 -17.67 9.62 16.59
C TYR A 427 -17.77 9.97 18.07
N TYR A 428 -16.88 10.84 18.57
CA TYR A 428 -16.76 11.09 20.01
C TYR A 428 -17.96 11.84 20.60
N ILE A 429 -18.48 12.89 19.96
CA ILE A 429 -19.66 13.61 20.48
C ILE A 429 -20.89 12.68 20.56
N PRO A 430 -21.30 11.97 19.48
CA PRO A 430 -22.42 11.03 19.55
C PRO A 430 -22.19 9.90 20.54
N PHE A 431 -20.96 9.37 20.62
CA PHE A 431 -20.58 8.35 21.58
C PHE A 431 -20.76 8.80 23.04
N TYR A 432 -20.16 9.93 23.43
CA TYR A 432 -20.31 10.42 24.80
C TYR A 432 -21.76 10.83 25.09
N ALA A 433 -22.48 11.37 24.10
CA ALA A 433 -23.88 11.69 24.25
C ALA A 433 -24.74 10.43 24.46
N MET A 434 -24.50 9.33 23.74
CA MET A 434 -25.28 8.09 23.96
C MET A 434 -25.08 7.49 25.37
N ILE A 435 -23.96 7.77 26.04
CA ILE A 435 -23.71 7.29 27.39
C ILE A 435 -24.20 8.25 28.47
N PHE A 436 -23.97 9.55 28.29
CA PHE A 436 -24.10 10.56 29.34
C PHE A 436 -25.28 11.52 29.15
N TRP A 437 -26.07 11.41 28.06
CA TRP A 437 -27.24 12.26 27.89
C TRP A 437 -28.22 12.09 29.08
N PRO A 438 -28.81 13.17 29.62
CA PRO A 438 -29.61 13.07 30.84
C PRO A 438 -30.85 12.18 30.70
N ILE A 439 -31.45 12.15 29.52
CA ILE A 439 -32.73 11.48 29.25
C ILE A 439 -32.49 10.13 28.56
N PRO A 440 -33.04 8.99 29.05
CA PRO A 440 -32.86 7.67 28.45
C PRO A 440 -33.25 7.58 26.97
N LEU A 441 -34.39 8.17 26.59
CA LEU A 441 -34.80 8.23 25.17
C LEU A 441 -33.83 9.06 24.30
N GLY A 442 -33.20 10.09 24.88
CA GLY A 442 -32.18 10.88 24.19
C GLY A 442 -30.89 10.09 24.00
N ARG A 443 -30.48 9.29 24.98
CA ARG A 443 -29.35 8.36 24.84
C ARG A 443 -29.56 7.36 23.70
N GLN A 444 -30.78 6.81 23.59
CA GLN A 444 -31.14 5.93 22.47
C GLN A 444 -31.07 6.65 21.12
N SER A 445 -31.56 7.88 21.03
CA SER A 445 -31.41 8.69 19.80
C SER A 445 -29.94 8.88 19.40
N TRP A 446 -29.07 9.20 20.36
CA TRP A 446 -27.63 9.33 20.12
C TRP A 446 -26.97 8.00 19.73
N LEU A 447 -27.44 6.87 20.27
CA LEU A 447 -27.00 5.55 19.84
C LEU A 447 -27.32 5.31 18.35
N PHE A 448 -28.53 5.63 17.88
CA PHE A 448 -28.83 5.57 16.45
C PHE A 448 -27.89 6.48 15.64
N VAL A 449 -27.64 7.72 16.08
CA VAL A 449 -26.68 8.60 15.39
C VAL A 449 -25.28 7.95 15.33
N TRP A 450 -24.82 7.41 16.45
CA TRP A 450 -23.50 6.80 16.58
C TRP A 450 -23.33 5.52 15.76
N GLN A 451 -24.36 4.67 15.61
CA GLN A 451 -24.25 3.44 14.83
C GLN A 451 -23.75 3.67 13.39
N MET A 452 -24.09 4.83 12.82
CA MET A 452 -23.72 5.22 11.47
C MET A 452 -22.38 5.97 11.39
N PHE A 453 -21.60 6.04 12.49
CA PHE A 453 -20.30 6.73 12.53
C PHE A 453 -19.36 6.33 11.37
N PRO A 454 -19.28 5.06 10.89
CA PRO A 454 -18.37 4.70 9.81
C PRO A 454 -18.61 5.49 8.52
N ILE A 455 -19.88 5.79 8.26
CA ILE A 455 -20.35 6.54 7.09
C ILE A 455 -20.22 8.04 7.36
N TRP A 456 -20.59 8.50 8.57
CA TRP A 456 -20.47 9.91 8.94
C TRP A 456 -19.02 10.40 8.92
N ILE A 457 -18.06 9.62 9.41
CA ILE A 457 -16.64 9.97 9.34
C ILE A 457 -16.21 10.17 7.89
N ALA A 458 -16.59 9.26 6.97
CA ALA A 458 -16.22 9.35 5.57
C ALA A 458 -16.81 10.60 4.90
N ILE A 459 -18.12 10.84 5.10
CA ILE A 459 -18.84 11.99 4.53
C ILE A 459 -18.28 13.30 5.10
N THR A 460 -18.14 13.40 6.42
CA THR A 460 -17.68 14.62 7.08
C THR A 460 -16.21 14.90 6.74
N THR A 461 -15.33 13.90 6.69
CA THR A 461 -13.94 14.10 6.25
C THR A 461 -13.89 14.59 4.81
N PHE A 462 -14.70 14.02 3.91
CA PHE A 462 -14.81 14.48 2.53
C PHE A 462 -15.28 15.94 2.46
N ILE A 463 -16.34 16.30 3.19
CA ILE A 463 -16.86 17.68 3.23
C ILE A 463 -15.78 18.64 3.75
N LEU A 464 -15.16 18.33 4.89
CA LEU A 464 -14.11 19.15 5.50
C LEU A 464 -12.87 19.26 4.62
N SER A 465 -12.55 18.23 3.83
CA SER A 465 -11.40 18.27 2.92
C SER A 465 -11.54 19.36 1.85
N ASN A 466 -12.75 19.83 1.55
CA ASN A 466 -12.98 20.94 0.62
C ASN A 466 -12.64 22.32 1.21
N ALA A 467 -12.51 22.42 2.55
CA ALA A 467 -12.10 23.66 3.22
C ALA A 467 -10.59 23.92 3.15
N PHE A 468 -9.80 22.92 2.72
CA PHE A 468 -8.34 22.98 2.68
C PHE A 468 -7.82 22.68 1.28
N SER A 469 -6.75 23.35 0.87
CA SER A 469 -6.11 23.10 -0.43
C SER A 469 -5.40 21.74 -0.45
N ASP A 470 -5.51 21.02 -1.57
CA ASP A 470 -4.70 19.83 -1.82
C ASP A 470 -3.29 20.24 -2.25
N THR A 471 -2.31 20.02 -1.37
CA THR A 471 -0.90 20.37 -1.58
C THR A 471 -0.05 19.17 -2.05
N MET A 472 -0.66 18.01 -2.32
CA MET A 472 0.01 16.74 -2.62
C MET A 472 1.10 16.85 -3.71
N MET A 473 0.80 17.57 -4.80
CA MET A 473 1.71 17.71 -5.95
C MET A 473 2.98 18.51 -5.62
N HIS A 474 2.87 19.49 -4.72
CA HIS A 474 4.00 20.28 -4.23
C HIS A 474 4.78 19.51 -3.15
N ASP A 475 4.05 18.98 -2.17
CA ASP A 475 4.62 18.38 -0.97
C ASP A 475 5.46 17.15 -1.26
N ARG A 476 5.05 16.33 -2.24
CA ARG A 476 5.79 15.13 -2.63
C ARG A 476 7.23 15.42 -3.09
N ILE A 477 7.48 16.62 -3.63
CA ILE A 477 8.81 17.04 -4.10
C ILE A 477 9.52 17.86 -3.04
N ASN A 478 8.86 18.90 -2.51
CA ASN A 478 9.54 19.95 -1.75
C ASN A 478 9.39 19.80 -0.22
N ALA A 479 8.31 19.17 0.24
CA ALA A 479 7.97 19.12 1.65
C ALA A 479 7.42 17.74 2.06
N PRO A 480 8.18 16.65 1.85
CA PRO A 480 7.64 15.31 2.02
C PRO A 480 7.19 15.05 3.45
N LYS A 481 7.63 15.83 4.46
CA LYS A 481 7.27 15.68 5.90
C LYS A 481 6.11 16.55 6.38
N ARG A 482 5.41 17.25 5.49
CA ARG A 482 4.43 18.28 5.86
C ARG A 482 3.26 17.75 6.70
N ASP A 483 2.81 16.53 6.47
CA ASP A 483 1.71 15.84 7.17
C ASP A 483 2.05 15.42 8.61
N LEU A 484 3.33 15.20 8.91
CA LEU A 484 3.77 14.59 10.17
C LEU A 484 3.34 15.37 11.44
N PRO A 485 3.44 16.72 11.49
CA PRO A 485 2.93 17.47 12.64
C PRO A 485 1.43 17.29 12.86
N VAL A 486 0.64 17.25 11.78
CA VAL A 486 -0.82 17.06 11.85
C VAL A 486 -1.14 15.65 12.33
N ILE A 487 -0.46 14.63 11.79
CA ILE A 487 -0.59 13.23 12.22
C ILE A 487 -0.28 13.10 13.72
N ARG A 488 0.83 13.69 14.19
CA ARG A 488 1.23 13.69 15.60
C ARG A 488 0.21 14.40 16.48
N PHE A 489 -0.31 15.54 16.05
CA PHE A 489 -1.33 16.27 16.78
C PHE A 489 -2.63 15.48 16.89
N THR A 490 -3.12 14.91 15.78
CA THR A 490 -4.33 14.09 15.74
C THR A 490 -4.20 12.88 16.65
N ILE A 491 -3.22 12.01 16.41
CA ILE A 491 -3.08 10.78 17.20
C ILE A 491 -2.66 11.09 18.64
N GLY A 492 -1.80 12.10 18.87
CA GLY A 492 -1.40 12.54 20.20
C GLY A 492 -2.57 13.03 21.06
N THR A 493 -3.51 13.78 20.46
CA THR A 493 -4.72 14.24 21.15
C THR A 493 -5.59 13.04 21.57
N LEU A 494 -5.78 12.07 20.67
CA LEU A 494 -6.57 10.88 20.96
C LEU A 494 -5.89 9.98 22.00
N ILE A 495 -4.56 9.84 21.98
CA ILE A 495 -3.78 9.16 23.02
C ILE A 495 -4.01 9.83 24.38
N GLY A 496 -3.95 11.16 24.45
CA GLY A 496 -4.19 11.90 25.70
C GLY A 496 -5.59 11.64 26.26
N LEU A 497 -6.62 11.66 25.41
CA LEU A 497 -7.99 11.34 25.79
C LEU A 497 -8.11 9.88 26.30
N SER A 498 -7.58 8.92 25.55
CA SER A 498 -7.55 7.49 25.90
C SER A 498 -6.88 7.25 27.27
N ALA A 499 -5.70 7.83 27.49
CA ALA A 499 -4.99 7.70 28.75
C ALA A 499 -5.77 8.28 29.93
N CYS A 500 -6.41 9.44 29.76
CA CYS A 500 -7.26 10.04 30.79
C CYS A 500 -8.46 9.14 31.12
N VAL A 501 -9.12 8.57 30.11
CA VAL A 501 -10.27 7.66 30.31
C VAL A 501 -9.83 6.36 30.97
N TRP A 502 -8.67 5.81 30.60
CA TRP A 502 -8.09 4.62 31.24
C TRP A 502 -7.85 4.85 32.74
N ILE A 503 -7.16 5.95 33.09
CA ILE A 503 -6.87 6.31 34.48
C ILE A 503 -8.18 6.55 35.26
N TRP A 504 -9.15 7.23 34.65
CA TRP A 504 -10.48 7.42 35.24
C TRP A 504 -11.21 6.09 35.49
N ALA A 505 -11.18 5.17 34.52
CA ALA A 505 -11.86 3.87 34.63
C ALA A 505 -11.28 3.06 35.79
N TRP A 506 -9.95 3.02 35.93
CA TRP A 506 -9.25 2.35 37.04
C TRP A 506 -9.45 3.03 38.39
N SER A 507 -9.28 4.35 38.47
CA SER A 507 -9.35 5.09 39.74
C SER A 507 -10.76 5.12 40.35
N THR A 508 -11.79 4.95 39.53
CA THR A 508 -13.18 5.00 39.99
C THR A 508 -13.83 3.62 40.09
N ALA A 509 -13.11 2.51 39.86
CA ALA A 509 -13.66 1.16 39.87
C ALA A 509 -13.85 0.63 41.31
N PRO A 510 -15.09 0.42 41.80
CA PRO A 510 -15.33 -0.05 43.17
C PRO A 510 -14.86 -1.50 43.45
N TYR A 511 -14.67 -2.32 42.41
CA TYR A 511 -14.32 -3.74 42.50
C TYR A 511 -12.95 -4.10 41.89
N GLY A 512 -12.12 -3.10 41.60
CA GLY A 512 -10.86 -3.24 40.85
C GLY A 512 -11.06 -3.35 39.33
N GLY A 513 -10.05 -2.96 38.53
CA GLY A 513 -10.16 -2.91 37.07
C GLY A 513 -10.28 -4.26 36.37
N ALA A 514 -10.01 -5.38 37.07
CA ALA A 514 -10.09 -6.70 36.47
C ALA A 514 -11.51 -7.08 36.02
N ALA A 515 -12.53 -6.72 36.80
CA ALA A 515 -13.93 -6.95 36.44
C ALA A 515 -14.38 -6.15 35.21
N ILE A 516 -13.69 -5.04 34.91
CA ILE A 516 -13.96 -4.16 33.78
C ILE A 516 -13.28 -4.69 32.51
N PHE A 517 -12.00 -5.05 32.58
CA PHE A 517 -11.18 -5.27 31.38
C PHE A 517 -10.87 -6.73 31.05
N PHE A 518 -10.90 -7.66 32.02
CA PHE A 518 -10.57 -9.06 31.74
C PHE A 518 -11.83 -9.89 31.50
N PRO A 519 -11.96 -10.54 30.32
CA PRO A 519 -13.03 -11.49 30.07
C PRO A 519 -12.81 -12.77 30.90
N SER A 520 -13.88 -13.52 31.07
CA SER A 520 -13.85 -14.87 31.64
C SER A 520 -13.03 -15.83 30.77
N ILE A 521 -12.36 -16.81 31.40
CA ILE A 521 -11.43 -17.74 30.71
C ILE A 521 -12.19 -18.74 29.81
N PHE A 522 -13.43 -19.06 30.15
CA PHE A 522 -14.31 -19.95 29.39
C PHE A 522 -15.58 -19.18 29.00
N PRO A 523 -16.17 -19.41 27.81
CA PRO A 523 -17.49 -18.89 27.49
C PRO A 523 -18.49 -19.44 28.52
N VAL A 524 -18.82 -18.63 29.52
CA VAL A 524 -19.80 -19.02 30.53
C VAL A 524 -21.17 -18.92 29.88
N ALA A 525 -22.03 -19.92 30.07
CA ALA A 525 -23.43 -19.80 29.70
C ALA A 525 -24.03 -18.56 30.40
N THR A 526 -24.37 -17.53 29.62
CA THR A 526 -24.91 -16.29 30.16
C THR A 526 -26.40 -16.44 30.41
N SER A 527 -26.89 -15.89 31.53
CA SER A 527 -28.31 -16.00 31.93
C SER A 527 -29.22 -15.03 31.19
N ASP A 528 -28.69 -13.91 30.71
CA ASP A 528 -29.44 -12.83 30.09
C ASP A 528 -28.56 -11.98 29.15
N LEU A 529 -29.20 -11.05 28.45
CA LEU A 529 -28.57 -10.14 27.48
C LEU A 529 -27.51 -9.21 28.12
N THR A 530 -27.69 -8.82 29.39
CA THR A 530 -26.75 -7.93 30.08
C THR A 530 -25.43 -8.65 30.37
N ALA A 531 -25.52 -9.87 30.93
CA ALA A 531 -24.38 -10.71 31.19
C ALA A 531 -23.64 -11.08 29.89
N PHE A 532 -24.38 -11.40 28.82
CA PHE A 532 -23.82 -11.65 27.49
C PHE A 532 -23.02 -10.45 26.99
N MET A 533 -23.62 -9.26 27.00
CA MET A 533 -22.98 -8.07 26.44
C MET A 533 -21.76 -7.59 27.24
N ARG A 534 -21.76 -7.82 28.57
CA ARG A 534 -20.58 -7.56 29.40
C ARG A 534 -19.37 -8.37 28.94
N GLU A 535 -19.55 -9.65 28.66
CA GLU A 535 -18.46 -10.52 28.20
C GLU A 535 -18.12 -10.28 26.73
N PHE A 536 -19.13 -10.09 25.87
CA PHE A 536 -18.96 -9.79 24.46
C PHE A 536 -18.02 -8.60 24.25
N LEU A 537 -18.26 -7.47 24.92
CA LEU A 537 -17.47 -6.25 24.72
C LEU A 537 -16.02 -6.39 25.20
N LYS A 538 -15.78 -7.14 26.28
CA LYS A 538 -14.42 -7.42 26.75
C LYS A 538 -13.65 -8.28 25.76
N PHE A 539 -14.30 -9.31 25.21
CA PHE A 539 -13.70 -10.13 24.17
C PHE A 539 -13.48 -9.33 22.88
N ASP A 540 -14.42 -8.48 22.48
CA ASP A 540 -14.30 -7.65 21.28
C ASP A 540 -13.11 -6.69 21.38
N GLU A 541 -12.96 -6.01 22.52
CA GLU A 541 -11.80 -5.17 22.83
C GLU A 541 -10.49 -5.98 22.84
N THR A 542 -10.49 -7.15 23.50
CA THR A 542 -9.32 -8.02 23.62
C THR A 542 -8.85 -8.50 22.24
N PHE A 543 -9.77 -8.97 21.38
CA PHE A 543 -9.44 -9.42 20.04
C PHE A 543 -8.97 -8.27 19.15
N MET A 544 -9.60 -7.09 19.24
CA MET A 544 -9.17 -5.92 18.50
C MET A 544 -7.73 -5.53 18.85
N PHE A 545 -7.39 -5.46 20.13
CA PHE A 545 -6.05 -5.08 20.56
C PHE A 545 -5.01 -6.16 20.37
N ALA A 546 -5.37 -7.44 20.55
CA ALA A 546 -4.50 -8.55 20.19
C ALA A 546 -4.13 -8.48 18.70
N ALA A 547 -5.11 -8.27 17.81
CA ALA A 547 -4.88 -8.11 16.38
C ALA A 547 -4.01 -6.87 16.09
N THR A 548 -4.27 -5.75 16.76
CA THR A 548 -3.51 -4.50 16.62
C THR A 548 -2.05 -4.67 16.99
N PHE A 549 -1.75 -5.30 18.13
CA PHE A 549 -0.37 -5.49 18.58
C PHE A 549 0.38 -6.52 17.74
N ILE A 550 -0.29 -7.58 17.25
CA ILE A 550 0.30 -8.50 16.28
C ILE A 550 0.64 -7.75 14.98
N TRP A 551 -0.27 -6.92 14.47
CA TRP A 551 -0.04 -6.10 13.28
C TRP A 551 1.11 -5.10 13.46
N LEU A 552 1.14 -4.34 14.56
CA LEU A 552 2.28 -3.47 14.89
C LEU A 552 3.58 -4.25 15.03
N GLY A 553 3.52 -5.46 15.61
CA GLY A 553 4.64 -6.39 15.67
C GLY A 553 5.17 -6.74 14.28
N TYR A 554 4.29 -7.05 13.33
CA TYR A 554 4.70 -7.28 11.94
C TYR A 554 5.29 -6.04 11.26
N LEU A 555 4.77 -4.84 11.52
CA LEU A 555 5.36 -3.60 11.00
C LEU A 555 6.76 -3.35 11.59
N PHE A 556 6.95 -3.60 12.89
CA PHE A 556 8.27 -3.53 13.53
C PHE A 556 9.22 -4.62 13.01
N TRP A 557 8.71 -5.80 12.72
CA TRP A 557 9.48 -6.90 12.14
C TRP A 557 10.01 -6.53 10.75
N ASP A 558 9.16 -6.00 9.88
CA ASP A 558 9.56 -5.49 8.56
C ASP A 558 10.65 -4.41 8.68
N MET A 559 10.48 -3.44 9.58
CA MET A 559 11.47 -2.37 9.81
C MET A 559 12.79 -2.91 10.39
N LYS A 560 12.74 -3.95 11.22
CA LYS A 560 13.94 -4.61 11.75
C LYS A 560 14.67 -5.39 10.66
N HIS A 561 13.95 -6.10 9.79
CA HIS A 561 14.52 -6.78 8.61
C HIS A 561 15.19 -5.79 7.64
N ALA A 562 14.55 -4.63 7.43
CA ALA A 562 15.08 -3.52 6.67
C ALA A 562 16.27 -2.81 7.34
N GLY A 563 16.59 -3.13 8.61
CA GLY A 563 17.65 -2.51 9.40
C GLY A 563 17.35 -1.07 9.85
N MET A 564 16.08 -0.65 9.79
CA MET A 564 15.62 0.67 10.19
C MET A 564 15.36 0.77 11.71
N LEU A 565 14.99 -0.34 12.35
CA LEU A 565 14.73 -0.43 13.79
C LEU A 565 15.83 -1.21 14.52
N ARG A 566 16.53 -0.53 15.44
CA ARG A 566 17.62 -1.12 16.24
C ARG A 566 17.19 -1.68 17.60
N ALA A 567 16.00 -1.33 18.09
CA ALA A 567 15.53 -1.81 19.40
C ALA A 567 15.42 -3.35 19.44
N SER A 568 15.72 -3.95 20.59
CA SER A 568 15.49 -5.38 20.81
C SER A 568 14.00 -5.66 20.99
N TRP A 569 13.57 -6.89 20.69
CA TRP A 569 12.18 -7.31 20.90
C TRP A 569 11.77 -7.19 22.37
N LEU A 570 12.67 -7.53 23.30
CA LEU A 570 12.45 -7.34 24.73
C LEU A 570 12.12 -5.88 25.07
N LYS A 571 12.88 -4.93 24.51
CA LYS A 571 12.64 -3.50 24.73
C LYS A 571 11.29 -3.04 24.16
N ILE A 572 10.93 -3.53 22.97
CA ILE A 572 9.62 -3.24 22.35
C ILE A 572 8.48 -3.76 23.24
N VAL A 573 8.58 -5.03 23.68
CA VAL A 573 7.57 -5.66 24.55
C VAL A 573 7.46 -4.93 25.88
N ILE A 574 8.58 -4.57 26.52
CA ILE A 574 8.57 -3.79 27.78
C ILE A 574 7.88 -2.45 27.58
N TYR A 575 8.16 -1.72 26.48
CA TYR A 575 7.48 -0.45 26.22
C TYR A 575 5.98 -0.61 26.02
N VAL A 576 5.56 -1.58 25.21
CA VAL A 576 4.13 -1.86 25.01
C VAL A 576 3.48 -2.24 26.34
N ALA A 577 4.03 -3.22 27.06
CA ALA A 577 3.46 -3.69 28.33
C ALA A 577 3.38 -2.57 29.39
N SER A 578 4.47 -1.81 29.58
CA SER A 578 4.47 -0.68 30.53
C SER A 578 3.44 0.40 30.16
N THR A 579 3.29 0.69 28.87
CA THR A 579 2.32 1.70 28.40
C THR A 579 0.88 1.20 28.52
N VAL A 580 0.61 -0.09 28.23
CA VAL A 580 -0.70 -0.70 28.44
C VAL A 580 -1.10 -0.61 29.92
N VAL A 581 -0.19 -0.94 30.83
CA VAL A 581 -0.45 -0.88 32.27
C VAL A 581 -0.73 0.57 32.72
N MET A 582 0.10 1.52 32.31
CA MET A 582 0.02 2.90 32.79
C MET A 582 -1.10 3.72 32.13
N PHE A 583 -1.32 3.53 30.83
CA PHE A 583 -2.12 4.44 30.00
C PHE A 583 -3.15 3.72 29.13
N GLY A 584 -3.22 2.39 29.18
CA GLY A 584 -4.20 1.61 28.44
C GLY A 584 -3.73 1.16 27.05
N PRO A 585 -4.46 0.20 26.45
CA PRO A 585 -4.08 -0.41 25.18
C PRO A 585 -4.21 0.55 23.98
N GLY A 586 -5.19 1.45 23.97
CA GLY A 586 -5.33 2.49 22.93
C GLY A 586 -4.12 3.42 22.87
N ALA A 587 -3.69 3.95 24.02
CA ALA A 587 -2.49 4.77 24.12
C ALA A 587 -1.23 4.02 23.65
N ALA A 588 -1.07 2.75 24.05
CA ALA A 588 0.05 1.90 23.61
C ALA A 588 0.06 1.66 22.09
N ALA A 589 -1.11 1.38 21.49
CA ALA A 589 -1.24 1.23 20.05
C ALA A 589 -0.92 2.53 19.30
N GLY A 590 -1.45 3.67 19.75
CA GLY A 590 -1.18 4.98 19.18
C GLY A 590 0.30 5.38 19.24
N LEU A 591 0.94 5.19 20.40
CA LEU A 591 2.37 5.49 20.58
C LEU A 591 3.25 4.56 19.75
N GLY A 592 2.93 3.26 19.71
CA GLY A 592 3.63 2.28 18.87
C GLY A 592 3.55 2.65 17.38
N TRP A 593 2.37 3.06 16.91
CA TRP A 593 2.19 3.49 15.53
C TRP A 593 2.90 4.82 15.24
N LEU A 594 2.86 5.81 16.14
CA LEU A 594 3.64 7.05 15.99
C LEU A 594 5.16 6.81 16.00
N TRP A 595 5.63 5.83 16.75
CA TRP A 595 7.03 5.42 16.72
C TRP A 595 7.41 4.85 15.35
N ARG A 596 6.53 4.03 14.75
CA ARG A 596 6.67 3.57 13.37
C ARG A 596 6.73 4.75 12.38
N GLU A 597 5.89 5.77 12.54
CA GLU A 597 5.91 6.98 11.69
C GLU A 597 7.25 7.73 11.75
N ASP A 598 7.83 7.82 12.94
CA ASP A 598 9.13 8.46 13.12
C ASP A 598 10.24 7.68 12.39
N ILE A 599 10.22 6.35 12.49
CA ILE A 599 11.21 5.48 11.85
C ILE A 599 11.14 5.59 10.32
N ILE A 600 9.96 5.43 9.72
CA ILE A 600 9.82 5.51 8.26
C ILE A 600 10.18 6.90 7.70
N THR A 601 10.00 7.95 8.51
CA THR A 601 10.34 9.32 8.11
C THR A 601 11.85 9.55 8.10
N HIS A 602 12.56 9.06 9.12
CA HIS A 602 13.96 9.45 9.38
C HIS A 602 14.99 8.38 9.04
N ARG A 603 14.58 7.12 8.91
CA ARG A 603 15.48 6.00 8.61
C ARG A 603 15.31 5.53 7.17
N ARG A 604 16.36 4.91 6.64
CA ARG A 604 16.38 4.29 5.32
C ARG A 604 16.78 2.83 5.46
N HIS A 605 16.43 2.05 4.43
CA HIS A 605 16.81 0.65 4.34
C HIS A 605 18.34 0.50 4.47
N LYS A 606 18.80 -0.55 5.15
CA LYS A 606 20.24 -0.79 5.45
C LYS A 606 21.15 -0.82 4.22
N ALA A 607 20.61 -1.22 3.07
CA ALA A 607 21.34 -1.28 1.80
C ALA A 607 21.18 -0.02 0.93
N ALA A 608 20.42 0.99 1.38
CA ALA A 608 20.30 2.23 0.64
C ALA A 608 21.64 2.99 0.66
N ILE A 609 22.12 3.38 -0.52
CA ILE A 609 23.31 4.20 -0.69
C ILE A 609 22.87 5.66 -0.72
N THR A 610 23.32 6.41 0.26
CA THR A 610 23.09 7.85 0.43
C THR A 610 24.42 8.54 0.59
N GLU A 611 24.45 9.88 0.57
CA GLU A 611 25.67 10.65 0.86
C GLU A 611 26.34 10.21 2.18
N ALA A 612 25.54 9.90 3.21
CA ALA A 612 26.04 9.47 4.51
C ALA A 612 26.59 8.03 4.52
N THR A 613 26.14 7.15 3.61
CA THR A 613 26.53 5.72 3.60
C THR A 613 27.51 5.36 2.48
N THR A 614 27.79 6.28 1.56
CA THR A 614 28.62 6.04 0.37
C THR A 614 30.03 5.57 0.71
N SER A 615 30.72 6.21 1.66
CA SER A 615 32.07 5.80 2.06
C SER A 615 32.12 4.37 2.62
N LYS A 616 31.12 3.98 3.42
CA LYS A 616 31.01 2.61 3.93
C LYS A 616 30.81 1.61 2.79
N TRP A 617 30.01 1.97 1.80
CA TRP A 617 29.79 1.12 0.63
C TRP A 617 31.06 0.94 -0.20
N ILE A 618 31.79 2.03 -0.50
CA ILE A 618 33.06 1.99 -1.23
C ILE A 618 34.05 1.07 -0.51
N ASN A 619 34.21 1.24 0.80
CA ASN A 619 35.11 0.40 1.60
C ASN A 619 34.71 -1.08 1.58
N ALA A 620 33.41 -1.39 1.61
CA ALA A 620 32.93 -2.77 1.51
C ALA A 620 33.23 -3.40 0.14
N GLN A 621 33.13 -2.63 -0.95
CA GLN A 621 33.51 -3.11 -2.29
C GLN A 621 35.01 -3.34 -2.42
N LEU A 622 35.84 -2.53 -1.76
CA LEU A 622 37.29 -2.73 -1.71
C LEU A 622 37.67 -3.96 -0.86
N ALA A 623 37.07 -4.13 0.32
CA ALA A 623 37.36 -5.26 1.20
C ALA A 623 36.99 -6.63 0.57
N HIS A 624 35.89 -6.69 -0.19
CA HIS A 624 35.51 -7.89 -0.94
C HIS A 624 36.55 -8.26 -2.01
N LYS A 625 37.29 -7.28 -2.56
CA LYS A 625 38.37 -7.53 -3.53
C LYS A 625 39.67 -8.00 -2.90
N GLU A 626 39.90 -7.66 -1.63
CA GLU A 626 41.10 -8.07 -0.90
C GLU A 626 40.93 -9.43 -0.19
N GLY A 627 39.78 -10.09 -0.34
CA GLY A 627 39.50 -11.38 0.33
C GLY A 627 39.35 -11.26 1.86
N ILE A 628 39.19 -10.04 2.38
CA ILE A 628 39.07 -9.80 3.82
C ILE A 628 37.60 -9.90 4.22
N ASN A 629 37.17 -11.10 4.65
CA ASN A 629 35.91 -11.25 5.37
C ASN A 629 35.98 -10.46 6.68
N GLN A 630 35.17 -9.40 6.83
CA GLN A 630 35.01 -8.75 8.12
C GLN A 630 34.28 -9.71 9.09
N PRO A 631 34.75 -9.87 10.34
CA PRO A 631 34.00 -10.59 11.36
C PRO A 631 32.71 -9.84 11.71
N GLU A 632 31.63 -10.59 11.91
CA GLU A 632 30.23 -10.16 12.05
C GLU A 632 29.94 -9.10 13.14
#